data_AF-A0A7K4WK33-F1
#
_entry.id   AF-A0A7K4WK33-F1
#
_cell.length_a   1.000
_cell.length_b   1.000
_cell.length_c   1.000
_cell.angle_alpha   90.00
_cell.angle_beta   90.00
_cell.angle_gamma   90.00
#
_symmetry.space_group_name_H-M   'P 1'
#
loop_
_entity.id
_entity.type
_entity.pdbx_description
1 polymer ?
#
loop_
_entity_poly.entity_id
_entity_poly.type
_entity_poly.pdbx_seq_one_letter_code
_entity_poly.pdbx_strand_id
1 'polypeptide(L)'
;MDRVYEKPLPEERLFGILPNCSHAYCVGCIRKWRRSRDFQSTVIKACPECRITSSYYIPHKYWISDVGEKEKLIRTFKARTGKIRCKFFVRNHGHCPFRSDCIYLHELPTRRLTPHSQQQL
;
A
#
# COMPACT_ATOMS: atom_id res chain seq x y z
N MET A 1 20.00 -14.03 -3.60
CA MET A 1 18.53 -13.89 -3.45
C MET A 1 18.14 -14.55 -2.14
N ASP A 2 17.40 -13.87 -1.26
CA ASP A 2 17.09 -14.36 0.10
C ASP A 2 16.05 -15.49 0.06
N ARG A 3 16.27 -16.58 0.82
CA ARG A 3 15.39 -17.76 0.86
C ARG A 3 14.26 -17.50 1.87
N VAL A 4 13.22 -16.80 1.42
CA VAL A 4 12.10 -16.30 2.26
C VAL A 4 11.50 -17.39 3.17
N TYR A 5 11.31 -18.61 2.66
CA TYR A 5 10.72 -19.71 3.43
C TYR A 5 11.60 -20.24 4.56
N GLU A 6 12.91 -19.98 4.52
CA GLU A 6 13.88 -20.46 5.51
C GLU A 6 14.13 -19.46 6.64
N LYS A 7 13.47 -18.29 6.60
CA LYS A 7 13.60 -17.31 7.68
C LYS A 7 13.19 -17.92 9.03
N PRO A 8 13.91 -17.59 10.11
CA PRO A 8 13.69 -18.21 11.41
C PRO A 8 12.27 -17.95 11.94
N LEU A 9 11.77 -16.72 11.76
CA LEU A 9 10.45 -16.33 12.22
C LEU A 9 9.38 -16.56 11.13
N PRO A 10 8.29 -17.28 11.43
CA PRO A 10 7.20 -17.53 10.47
C PRO A 10 6.58 -16.25 9.89
N GLU A 11 6.51 -15.18 10.67
CA GLU A 11 5.98 -13.88 10.25
C GLU A 11 6.87 -13.16 9.21
N GLU A 12 8.14 -13.53 9.11
CA GLU A 12 9.06 -12.99 8.12
C GLU A 12 9.03 -13.76 6.80
N ARG A 13 8.38 -14.94 6.77
CA ARG A 13 8.24 -15.82 5.60
C ARG A 13 7.16 -15.32 4.64
N LEU A 14 7.17 -14.02 4.37
CA LEU A 14 6.24 -13.33 3.48
C LEU A 14 6.99 -12.64 2.35
N PHE A 15 6.41 -12.73 1.17
CA PHE A 15 6.81 -11.97 0.01
C PHE A 15 6.10 -10.62 -0.02
N GLY A 16 6.84 -9.56 -0.32
CA GLY A 16 6.31 -8.28 -0.77
C GLY A 16 6.17 -8.30 -2.28
N ILE A 17 4.96 -8.56 -2.76
CA ILE A 17 4.63 -8.57 -4.19
C ILE A 17 4.45 -7.13 -4.67
N LEU A 18 5.17 -6.75 -5.74
CA LEU A 18 5.00 -5.44 -6.38
C LEU A 18 3.90 -5.50 -7.45
N PRO A 19 2.85 -4.67 -7.35
CA PRO A 19 1.78 -4.62 -8.34
C PRO A 19 2.26 -4.45 -9.79
N ASN A 20 3.23 -3.56 -10.02
CA ASN A 20 3.53 -3.05 -11.37
C ASN A 20 4.68 -3.77 -12.09
N CYS A 21 5.29 -4.80 -11.48
CA CYS A 21 6.33 -5.62 -12.13
C CYS A 21 6.38 -7.04 -11.55
N SER A 22 6.99 -8.00 -12.23
CA SER A 22 7.06 -9.41 -11.79
C SER A 22 7.98 -9.66 -10.59
N HIS A 23 8.74 -8.66 -10.13
CA HIS A 23 9.68 -8.83 -9.04
C HIS A 23 8.99 -8.94 -7.68
N ALA A 24 9.51 -9.83 -6.84
CA ALA A 24 9.07 -10.05 -5.47
C ALA A 24 10.29 -10.09 -4.54
N TYR A 25 10.09 -9.63 -3.31
CA TYR A 25 11.14 -9.56 -2.29
C TYR A 25 10.64 -10.13 -0.99
N CYS A 26 11.53 -10.45 -0.05
CA CYS A 26 11.09 -10.64 1.33
C CYS A 26 10.46 -9.34 1.87
N VAL A 27 9.41 -9.43 2.71
CA VAL A 27 8.74 -8.22 3.26
C VAL A 27 9.74 -7.32 4.01
N GLY A 28 10.68 -7.89 4.76
CA GLY A 28 11.74 -7.12 5.44
C GLY A 28 12.64 -6.35 4.47
N CYS A 29 12.96 -6.95 3.32
CA CYS A 29 13.83 -6.43 2.29
C CYS A 29 13.20 -5.20 1.61
N ILE A 30 11.96 -5.34 1.12
CA ILE A 30 11.25 -4.22 0.49
C ILE A 30 10.93 -3.13 1.50
N ARG A 31 10.68 -3.47 2.77
CA ARG A 31 10.49 -2.49 3.85
C ARG A 31 11.77 -1.70 4.14
N LYS A 32 12.94 -2.34 4.07
CA LYS A 32 14.24 -1.66 4.20
C LYS A 32 14.46 -0.70 3.03
N TRP A 33 14.23 -1.17 1.80
CA TRP A 33 14.30 -0.34 0.58
C TRP A 33 13.43 0.91 0.68
N ARG A 34 12.14 0.75 1.03
CA ARG A 34 11.16 1.84 1.14
C ARG A 34 11.45 2.86 2.24
N ARG A 35 12.30 2.51 3.22
CA ARG A 35 12.72 3.38 4.33
C ARG A 35 14.09 4.02 4.12
N SER A 36 14.83 3.62 3.09
CA SER A 36 16.13 4.24 2.78
C SER A 36 15.95 5.75 2.55
N ARG A 37 16.86 6.53 3.11
CA ARG A 37 16.94 7.99 2.90
C ARG A 37 18.05 8.36 1.91
N ASP A 38 18.74 7.34 1.38
CA ASP A 38 19.91 7.50 0.51
C ASP A 38 19.49 7.88 -0.93
N PHE A 39 18.20 7.75 -1.24
CA PHE A 39 17.65 8.01 -2.57
C PHE A 39 16.42 8.91 -2.53
N GLN A 40 16.13 9.55 -3.67
CA GLN A 40 14.92 10.33 -3.85
C GLN A 40 13.65 9.49 -3.68
N SER A 41 12.54 10.15 -3.31
CA SER A 41 11.27 9.48 -3.00
C SER A 41 10.71 8.63 -4.16
N THR A 42 10.99 9.03 -5.40
CA THR A 42 10.60 8.30 -6.63
C THR A 42 11.34 6.98 -6.76
N VAL A 43 12.62 6.95 -6.40
CA VAL A 43 13.49 5.77 -6.47
C VAL A 43 13.11 4.75 -5.40
N ILE A 44 12.94 5.17 -4.15
CA ILE A 44 12.53 4.26 -3.06
C ILE A 44 11.10 3.74 -3.26
N LYS A 45 10.27 4.44 -4.05
CA LYS A 45 8.92 3.99 -4.44
C LYS A 45 8.92 3.04 -5.65
N ALA A 46 10.08 2.81 -6.26
CA ALA A 46 10.23 1.91 -7.39
C ALA A 46 10.68 0.50 -6.98
N CYS A 47 10.59 -0.42 -7.92
CA CYS A 47 11.22 -1.72 -7.86
C CYS A 47 12.76 -1.56 -7.75
N PRO A 48 13.44 -2.23 -6.79
CA PRO A 48 14.91 -2.26 -6.71
C PRO A 48 15.62 -2.67 -8.01
N GLU A 49 15.03 -3.61 -8.77
CA GLU A 49 15.63 -4.17 -9.98
C GLU A 49 15.25 -3.36 -11.22
N CYS A 50 13.96 -3.37 -11.61
CA CYS A 50 13.53 -2.79 -12.88
C CYS A 50 13.12 -1.31 -12.81
N ARG A 51 13.19 -0.68 -11.63
CA ARG A 51 12.84 0.75 -11.41
C ARG A 51 11.42 1.18 -11.81
N ILE A 52 10.54 0.24 -12.17
CA ILE A 52 9.12 0.51 -12.35
C ILE A 52 8.53 0.99 -11.02
N THR A 53 7.87 2.14 -11.04
CA THR A 53 7.21 2.72 -9.85
C THR A 53 6.08 1.81 -9.39
N SER A 54 6.01 1.56 -8.09
CA SER A 54 4.94 0.79 -7.48
C SER A 54 4.68 1.35 -6.09
N SER A 55 3.72 2.25 -5.91
CA SER A 55 3.59 3.06 -4.68
C SER A 55 3.33 2.25 -3.39
N TYR A 56 2.95 0.98 -3.51
CA TYR A 56 2.78 0.03 -2.42
C TYR A 56 3.30 -1.37 -2.81
N TYR A 57 3.32 -2.28 -1.84
CA TYR A 57 3.55 -3.71 -2.02
C TYR A 57 2.51 -4.52 -1.25
N ILE A 58 2.25 -5.76 -1.67
CA ILE A 58 1.27 -6.66 -1.06
C ILE A 58 2.01 -7.77 -0.32
N PRO A 59 1.91 -7.85 1.02
CA PRO A 59 2.41 -9.01 1.77
C PRO A 59 1.62 -10.26 1.39
N HIS A 60 2.30 -11.33 0.96
CA HIS A 60 1.68 -12.59 0.60
C HIS A 60 2.57 -13.79 0.96
N LYS A 61 1.96 -14.94 1.24
CA LYS A 61 2.67 -16.16 1.67
C LYS A 61 3.43 -16.82 0.51
N TYR A 62 2.92 -16.65 -0.71
CA TYR A 62 3.45 -17.30 -1.90
C TYR A 62 4.01 -16.26 -2.87
N TRP A 63 5.08 -16.65 -3.55
CA TRP A 63 5.48 -15.98 -4.79
C TRP A 63 4.40 -16.26 -5.84
N ILE A 64 4.01 -15.22 -6.60
CA ILE A 64 3.06 -15.35 -7.70
C ILE A 64 3.79 -15.08 -9.02
N SER A 65 3.88 -16.10 -9.87
CA SER A 65 4.41 -15.99 -11.24
C SER A 65 3.30 -15.77 -12.27
N ASP A 66 2.10 -16.30 -12.02
CA ASP A 66 0.96 -16.15 -12.92
C ASP A 66 0.39 -14.72 -12.90
N VAL A 67 0.13 -14.18 -14.08
CA VAL A 67 -0.35 -12.80 -14.23
C VAL A 67 -1.80 -12.68 -13.74
N GLY A 68 -2.65 -13.65 -14.03
CA GLY A 68 -4.07 -13.62 -13.65
C GLY A 68 -4.27 -13.73 -12.13
N GLU A 69 -3.53 -14.63 -11.47
CA GLU A 69 -3.51 -14.76 -10.02
C GLU A 69 -3.01 -13.47 -9.37
N LYS A 70 -1.97 -12.84 -9.94
CA LYS A 70 -1.42 -11.59 -9.43
C LYS A 70 -2.43 -10.45 -9.56
N GLU A 71 -3.12 -10.32 -10.69
CA GLU A 71 -4.18 -9.33 -10.89
C GLU A 71 -5.32 -9.53 -9.90
N LYS A 72 -5.72 -10.78 -9.65
CA LYS A 72 -6.73 -11.13 -8.64
C LYS A 72 -6.28 -10.73 -7.23
N LEU A 73 -5.02 -10.98 -6.87
CA LEU A 73 -4.44 -10.55 -5.60
C LEU A 73 -4.48 -9.03 -5.47
N ILE A 74 -4.03 -8.29 -6.50
CA ILE A 74 -4.03 -6.82 -6.51
C ILE A 74 -5.45 -6.27 -6.32
N ARG A 75 -6.42 -6.77 -7.09
CA ARG A 75 -7.82 -6.35 -7.01
C ARG A 75 -8.40 -6.59 -5.62
N THR A 76 -8.22 -7.80 -5.08
CA THR A 76 -8.74 -8.19 -3.77
C THR A 76 -8.11 -7.35 -2.66
N PHE A 77 -6.80 -7.12 -2.74
CA PHE A 77 -6.08 -6.31 -1.78
C PHE A 77 -6.56 -4.86 -1.79
N LYS A 78 -6.67 -4.23 -2.97
CA LYS A 78 -7.21 -2.87 -3.11
C LYS A 78 -8.64 -2.76 -2.59
N ALA A 79 -9.51 -3.72 -2.90
CA ALA A 79 -10.89 -3.73 -2.42
C ALA A 79 -10.98 -3.82 -0.89
N ARG A 80 -10.06 -4.58 -0.25
CA ARG A 80 -9.98 -4.68 1.21
C ARG A 80 -9.40 -3.40 1.83
N THR A 81 -8.28 -2.90 1.33
CA THR A 81 -7.62 -1.70 1.90
C THR A 81 -8.41 -0.44 1.66
N GLY A 82 -9.14 -0.36 0.53
CA GLY A 82 -10.01 0.76 0.19
C GLY A 82 -11.22 0.93 1.12
N LYS A 83 -11.48 -0.03 2.03
CA LYS A 83 -12.47 0.09 3.11
C LYS A 83 -11.87 0.60 4.42
N ILE A 84 -10.54 0.61 4.53
CA ILE A 84 -9.81 1.02 5.73
C ILE A 84 -9.49 2.52 5.61
N ARG A 85 -9.91 3.31 6.60
CA ARG A 85 -9.63 4.75 6.63
C ARG A 85 -8.13 5.04 6.57
N CYS A 86 -7.74 5.95 5.68
CA CYS A 86 -6.36 6.37 5.53
C CYS A 86 -5.92 7.18 6.75
N LYS A 87 -4.98 6.64 7.52
CA LYS A 87 -4.46 7.28 8.74
C LYS A 87 -3.86 8.67 8.46
N PHE A 88 -3.19 8.86 7.33
CA PHE A 88 -2.62 10.16 6.96
C PHE A 88 -3.71 11.18 6.62
N PHE A 89 -4.69 10.77 5.80
CA PHE A 89 -5.79 11.63 5.39
C PHE A 89 -6.59 12.12 6.61
N VAL A 90 -6.92 11.20 7.53
CA VAL A 90 -7.65 11.54 8.76
C VAL A 90 -6.82 12.45 9.66
N ARG A 91 -5.54 12.12 9.90
CA ARG A 91 -4.67 12.89 10.82
C ARG A 91 -4.31 14.28 10.31
N ASN A 92 -4.21 14.46 8.99
CA ASN A 92 -3.82 15.72 8.37
C ASN A 92 -5.01 16.46 7.74
N HIS A 93 -6.23 16.28 8.28
CA HIS A 93 -7.42 17.03 7.89
C HIS A 93 -7.70 17.05 6.37
N GLY A 94 -7.63 15.88 5.74
CA GLY A 94 -7.87 15.74 4.30
C GLY A 94 -6.61 15.71 3.43
N HIS A 95 -5.41 15.74 4.03
CA HIS A 95 -4.16 15.66 3.27
C HIS A 95 -3.45 14.29 3.40
N CYS A 96 -3.38 13.56 2.27
CA CYS A 96 -2.61 12.33 2.18
C CYS A 96 -1.36 12.53 1.31
N PRO A 97 -0.14 12.21 1.79
CA PRO A 97 1.09 12.36 1.00
C PRO A 97 1.15 11.43 -0.22
N PHE A 98 0.27 10.42 -0.27
CA PHE A 98 0.15 9.50 -1.40
C PHE A 98 -0.89 9.93 -2.44
N ARG A 99 -1.73 10.94 -2.16
CA ARG A 99 -2.73 11.49 -3.10
C ARG A 99 -3.54 10.38 -3.80
N SER A 100 -3.57 10.37 -5.14
CA SER A 100 -4.25 9.39 -5.99
C SER A 100 -3.67 7.98 -5.90
N ASP A 101 -2.43 7.83 -5.44
CA ASP A 101 -1.78 6.52 -5.28
C ASP A 101 -2.15 5.83 -3.96
N CYS A 102 -2.91 6.50 -3.08
CA CYS A 102 -3.30 5.91 -1.82
C CYS A 102 -4.32 4.79 -2.04
N ILE A 103 -4.02 3.62 -1.46
CA ILE A 103 -4.88 2.43 -1.52
C ILE A 103 -5.90 2.36 -0.37
N TYR A 104 -5.97 3.40 0.46
CA TYR A 104 -6.82 3.49 1.64
C TYR A 104 -7.94 4.50 1.43
N LEU A 105 -9.02 4.38 2.20
CA LEU A 105 -10.19 5.26 2.08
C LEU A 105 -9.87 6.69 2.50
N HIS A 106 -10.08 7.64 1.60
CA HIS A 106 -10.03 9.08 1.85
C HIS A 106 -11.44 9.61 2.10
N GLU A 107 -11.94 9.40 3.31
CA GLU A 107 -13.24 9.91 3.76
C GLU A 107 -12.99 10.93 4.88
N LEU A 108 -13.49 12.16 4.70
CA LEU A 108 -13.52 13.13 5.79
C LEU A 108 -14.62 12.72 6.77
N PRO A 109 -14.40 12.88 8.09
CA PRO A 109 -15.49 12.70 9.04
C PRO A 109 -16.60 13.65 8.63
N THR A 110 -17.74 13.09 8.20
CA THR A 110 -18.94 13.85 7.91
C THR A 110 -19.29 14.57 9.20
N ARG A 111 -19.02 15.89 9.25
CA ARG A 111 -19.60 16.74 10.28
C ARG A 111 -21.10 16.52 10.11
N ARG A 112 -21.77 15.91 11.10
CA ARG A 112 -23.23 15.82 11.08
C ARG A 112 -23.70 17.27 10.98
N LEU A 113 -24.14 17.69 9.80
CA LEU A 113 -24.94 18.89 9.67
C LEU A 113 -26.23 18.54 10.41
N THR A 114 -26.35 19.01 11.65
CA THR A 114 -27.64 19.08 12.31
C THR A 114 -28.55 19.92 11.40
N PRO A 115 -29.69 19.41 10.92
CA PRO A 115 -30.64 20.22 10.19
C PRO A 115 -31.34 21.12 11.21
N HIS A 116 -30.78 22.30 11.48
CA HIS A 116 -31.49 23.34 12.22
C HIS A 116 -31.16 24.70 11.62
N SER A 117 -32.05 25.16 10.74
CA SER A 117 -32.66 26.50 10.79
C SER A 117 -33.49 26.72 9.51
N GLN A 118 -34.67 26.10 9.44
CA GLN A 118 -35.80 26.82 8.89
C GLN A 118 -36.32 27.72 10.02
N GLN A 119 -36.06 29.01 9.92
CA GLN A 119 -36.93 30.05 10.46
C GLN A 119 -36.66 31.31 9.62
N GLN A 120 -37.41 31.40 8.53
CA GLN A 120 -37.76 32.70 7.95
C GLN A 120 -38.75 33.36 8.91
N LEU A 121 -38.42 34.56 9.36
CA LEU A 121 -39.37 35.62 9.65
C LEU A 121 -39.20 36.68 8.55
#